data_AF-A0A290PY38-F1
#
_entry.id   AF-A0A290PY38-F1
#
_cell.length_a   1.000
_cell.length_b   1.000
_cell.length_c   1.000
_cell.angle_alpha   90.00
_cell.angle_beta   90.00
_cell.angle_gamma   90.00
#
_symmetry.space_group_name_H-M   'P 1'
#
loop_
_entity.id
_entity.type
_entity.pdbx_description
1 polymer ?
#
loop_
_entity_poly.entity_id
_entity_poly.type
_entity_poly.pdbx_seq_one_letter_code
_entity_poly.pdbx_strand_id
1 'polypeptide(L)'
;MTYEQEFMQEFEAWVATQIMVNEMAMNQSQEVADETDDVRAKDAIIRYESRMDAYKFLLGKFENYKAGKGFHDLPDGLFDQVNY
;
A
#
# COMPACT_ATOMS: atom_id res chain seq x y z
N MET A 1 -15.68 15.31 15.03
CA MET A 1 -15.59 14.92 13.60
C MET A 1 -16.98 14.57 13.13
N THR A 2 -17.28 14.78 11.85
CA THR A 2 -18.49 14.20 11.24
C THR A 2 -18.29 12.69 11.05
N TYR A 3 -19.38 11.97 10.79
CA TYR A 3 -19.32 10.54 10.46
C TYR A 3 -18.36 10.28 9.28
N GLU A 4 -18.44 11.10 8.23
CA GLU A 4 -17.58 10.97 7.05
C GLU A 4 -16.11 11.21 7.39
N GLN A 5 -15.80 12.18 8.27
CA GLN A 5 -14.42 12.45 8.69
C GLN A 5 -13.84 11.29 9.52
N GLU A 6 -14.63 10.73 10.43
CA GLU A 6 -14.24 9.57 11.23
C GLU A 6 -14.03 8.33 10.35
N PHE A 7 -14.96 8.05 9.44
CA PHE A 7 -14.83 6.97 8.47
C PHE A 7 -13.56 7.11 7.62
N MET A 8 -13.26 8.31 7.12
CA MET A 8 -12.05 8.55 6.33
C MET A 8 -10.77 8.36 7.14
N GLN A 9 -10.75 8.76 8.41
CA GLN A 9 -9.61 8.55 9.30
C GLN A 9 -9.39 7.06 9.59
N GLU A 10 -10.46 6.33 9.92
CA GLU A 10 -10.39 4.88 10.16
C GLU A 10 -9.97 4.12 8.89
N PHE A 11 -10.47 4.56 7.74
CA PHE A 11 -10.13 3.96 6.46
C PHE A 11 -8.64 4.18 6.14
N GLU A 12 -8.11 5.38 6.36
CA GLU A 12 -6.67 5.63 6.21
C GLU A 12 -5.83 4.73 7.13
N ALA A 13 -6.19 4.64 8.40
CA ALA A 13 -5.49 3.80 9.38
C ALA A 13 -5.53 2.32 8.99
N TRP A 14 -6.66 1.85 8.46
CA TRP A 14 -6.78 0.51 7.93
C TRP A 14 -5.88 0.28 6.72
N VAL A 15 -5.82 1.21 5.76
CA VAL A 15 -4.92 1.13 4.59
C VAL A 15 -3.46 1.06 5.02
N ALA A 16 -3.03 1.91 5.97
CA ALA A 16 -1.69 1.87 6.52
C ALA A 16 -1.37 0.51 7.18
N THR A 17 -2.34 -0.07 7.89
CA THR A 17 -2.21 -1.42 8.47
C THR A 17 -2.05 -2.48 7.38
N GLN A 18 -2.79 -2.38 6.27
CA GLN A 18 -2.67 -3.34 5.16
C GLN A 18 -1.29 -3.27 4.50
N ILE A 19 -0.68 -2.10 4.39
CA ILE A 19 0.71 -1.97 3.89
C ILE A 19 1.65 -2.79 4.78
N MET A 20 1.60 -2.59 6.10
CA MET A 20 2.46 -3.31 7.05
C MET A 20 2.25 -4.83 7.00
N VAL A 21 0.99 -5.29 6.88
CA VAL A 21 0.67 -6.73 6.82
C VAL A 21 1.19 -7.35 5.53
N ASN A 22 1.00 -6.70 4.38
CA ASN A 22 1.49 -7.22 3.10
C ASN A 22 3.01 -7.20 3.03
N GLU A 23 3.67 -6.18 3.58
CA GLU A 23 5.14 -6.12 3.69
C GLU A 23 5.69 -7.29 4.53
N MET A 24 5.11 -7.55 5.70
CA MET A 24 5.51 -8.68 6.54
C MET A 24 5.30 -10.02 5.83
N ALA A 25 4.15 -10.23 5.19
CA ALA A 25 3.85 -11.47 4.48
C ALA A 25 4.74 -11.67 3.24
N MET A 26 5.09 -10.58 2.54
CA MET A 26 6.03 -10.59 1.44
C MET A 26 7.42 -11.01 1.91
N ASN A 27 7.93 -10.41 3.00
CA ASN A 27 9.25 -10.73 3.55
C ASN A 27 9.34 -12.21 3.99
N GLN A 28 8.30 -12.73 4.67
CA GLN A 28 8.23 -14.15 5.03
C GLN A 28 8.20 -15.06 3.80
N SER A 29 7.48 -14.66 2.74
CA SER A 29 7.43 -15.43 1.50
C SER A 29 8.78 -15.40 0.76
N GLN A 30 9.52 -14.29 0.86
CA GLN A 30 10.88 -14.15 0.33
C GLN A 30 11.85 -15.10 1.03
N GLU A 31 11.82 -15.15 2.37
CA GLU A 31 12.66 -16.10 3.14
C GLU A 31 12.44 -17.54 2.68
N VAL A 32 11.18 -17.96 2.50
CA VAL A 32 10.85 -19.31 2.01
C VAL A 32 11.30 -19.52 0.56
N ALA A 33 11.15 -18.52 -0.32
CA ALA A 33 11.57 -18.60 -1.72
C ALA A 33 13.09 -18.61 -1.90
N ASP A 34 13.85 -18.04 -0.96
CA ASP A 34 15.32 -18.05 -0.98
C ASP A 34 15.86 -19.41 -0.52
N GLU A 35 15.17 -20.06 0.43
CA GLU A 35 15.54 -21.38 0.94
C GLU A 35 15.04 -22.54 0.07
N THR A 36 14.02 -22.31 -0.77
CA THR A 36 13.34 -23.34 -1.56
C THR A 36 13.04 -22.88 -2.98
N ASP A 37 13.13 -23.76 -3.98
CA ASP A 37 12.63 -23.43 -5.34
C ASP A 37 11.09 -23.57 -5.43
N ASP A 38 10.37 -23.22 -4.36
CA ASP A 38 8.91 -23.30 -4.31
C ASP A 38 8.29 -22.15 -5.10
N VAL A 39 7.74 -22.49 -6.27
CA VAL A 39 7.03 -21.55 -7.15
C VAL A 39 5.87 -20.85 -6.43
N ARG A 40 5.24 -21.48 -5.43
CA ARG A 40 4.14 -20.88 -4.66
C ARG A 40 4.62 -19.74 -3.79
N ALA A 41 5.84 -19.80 -3.28
CA ALA A 41 6.43 -18.72 -2.49
C ALA A 41 6.71 -17.51 -3.39
N LYS A 42 7.23 -17.74 -4.60
CA LYS A 42 7.42 -16.69 -5.63
C LYS A 42 6.10 -16.02 -6.03
N ASP A 43 5.04 -16.81 -6.27
CA ASP A 43 3.70 -16.27 -6.57
C ASP A 43 3.11 -15.48 -5.40
N ALA A 44 3.39 -15.89 -4.15
CA ALA A 44 2.92 -15.19 -2.96
C ALA A 44 3.57 -13.81 -2.83
N ILE A 45 4.88 -13.70 -3.09
CA ILE A 45 5.62 -12.43 -3.09
C ILE A 45 4.96 -11.44 -4.06
N ILE A 46 4.76 -11.82 -5.32
CA ILE A 46 4.14 -10.98 -6.34
C ILE A 46 2.74 -10.52 -5.90
N ARG A 47 1.97 -11.41 -5.27
CA ARG A 47 0.63 -11.08 -4.77
C ARG A 47 0.66 -10.04 -3.65
N TYR A 48 1.55 -10.20 -2.67
CA TYR A 48 1.66 -9.27 -1.55
C TYR A 48 2.24 -7.93 -2.01
N GLU A 49 3.21 -7.93 -2.91
CA GLU A 49 3.76 -6.73 -3.54
C GLU A 49 2.67 -5.95 -4.28
N SER A 50 1.91 -6.61 -5.16
CA SER A 50 0.84 -5.96 -5.93
C SER A 50 -0.24 -5.34 -5.03
N ARG A 51 -0.61 -6.02 -3.93
CA ARG A 51 -1.55 -5.45 -2.95
C ARG A 51 -0.95 -4.26 -2.22
N MET A 52 0.30 -4.37 -1.78
CA MET A 52 1.01 -3.29 -1.09
C MET A 52 1.09 -2.04 -1.97
N ASP A 53 1.41 -2.18 -3.26
CA ASP A 53 1.45 -1.09 -4.22
C ASP A 53 0.08 -0.38 -4.35
N ALA A 54 -0.99 -1.15 -4.47
CA ALA A 54 -2.35 -0.60 -4.51
C ALA A 54 -2.70 0.19 -3.23
N TYR A 55 -2.29 -0.30 -2.05
CA TYR A 55 -2.50 0.42 -0.80
C TYR A 55 -1.65 1.69 -0.69
N LYS A 56 -0.40 1.67 -1.16
CA LYS A 56 0.45 2.87 -1.25
C LYS A 56 -0.17 3.94 -2.16
N PHE A 57 -0.74 3.54 -3.29
CA PHE A 57 -1.49 4.45 -4.15
C PHE A 57 -2.70 5.08 -3.42
N LEU A 58 -3.48 4.27 -2.68
CA LEU A 58 -4.59 4.78 -1.88
C LEU A 58 -4.13 5.73 -0.76
N LEU A 59 -2.96 5.48 -0.16
CA LEU A 59 -2.39 6.37 0.85
C LEU A 59 -2.18 7.80 0.30
N GLY A 60 -1.66 7.92 -0.93
CA GLY A 60 -1.58 9.22 -1.62
C GLY A 60 -2.95 9.89 -1.84
N LYS A 61 -4.04 9.12 -1.96
CA LYS A 61 -5.40 9.69 -2.04
C LYS A 61 -5.88 10.25 -0.70
N PHE A 62 -5.42 9.73 0.42
CA PHE A 62 -5.67 10.34 1.73
C PHE A 62 -4.86 11.63 1.92
N GLU A 63 -3.66 11.74 1.34
CA GLU A 63 -2.91 13.01 1.32
C GLU A 63 -3.68 14.08 0.55
N ASN A 64 -4.26 13.75 -0.60
CA ASN A 64 -5.15 14.66 -1.32
C ASN A 64 -6.35 15.08 -0.47
N TYR A 65 -7.00 14.12 0.21
CA TYR A 65 -8.12 14.41 1.11
C TYR A 65 -7.74 15.42 2.20
N LYS A 66 -6.60 15.23 2.87
CA LYS A 66 -6.07 16.14 3.89
C LYS A 66 -5.71 17.53 3.34
N ALA A 67 -5.22 17.57 2.11
CA ALA A 67 -4.87 18.80 1.40
C ALA A 67 -6.09 19.52 0.79
N GLY A 68 -7.30 18.95 0.87
CA GLY A 68 -8.50 19.48 0.22
C GLY A 68 -8.46 19.40 -1.32
N LYS A 69 -7.60 18.54 -1.88
CA LYS A 69 -7.48 18.27 -3.32
C LYS A 69 -8.55 17.28 -3.78
N GLY A 70 -8.79 17.25 -5.09
CA GLY A 70 -9.65 16.27 -5.72
C GLY A 70 -9.08 14.84 -5.64
N PHE A 71 -9.94 13.84 -5.68
CA PHE A 71 -9.51 12.43 -5.68
C PHE A 71 -8.61 12.10 -6.89
N HIS A 72 -8.86 12.72 -8.05
CA HIS A 72 -8.08 12.48 -9.27
C HIS A 72 -6.80 13.30 -9.35
N ASP A 73 -6.58 14.22 -8.41
CA ASP A 73 -5.36 15.01 -8.39
C ASP A 73 -4.15 14.14 -8.08
N LEU A 74 -2.99 14.60 -8.52
CA LEU A 74 -1.74 13.93 -8.22
C LEU A 74 -1.31 14.28 -6.78
N PRO A 75 -1.04 13.29 -5.92
CA PRO A 75 -0.40 13.52 -4.63
C PRO A 75 0.98 14.12 -4.83
N ASP A 76 1.38 15.03 -3.94
CA ASP A 76 2.71 15.63 -4.02
C ASP A 76 3.77 14.53 -3.75
N GLY A 77 4.77 14.42 -4.63
CA GLY A 77 5.83 13.41 -4.48
C GLY A 77 5.53 12.02 -5.03
N LEU A 78 4.34 11.74 -5.58
CA LEU A 78 3.98 10.40 -6.08
C LEU A 78 4.89 9.89 -7.20
N PHE A 79 5.47 10.78 -8.02
CA PHE A 79 6.39 10.42 -9.10
C PHE A 79 7.84 10.84 -8.87
N ASP A 80 8.16 11.44 -7.72
CA ASP A 80 9.52 11.92 -7.44
C ASP A 80 10.54 10.77 -7.23
N GLN A 81 10.07 9.51 -7.23
CA GLN A 81 10.90 8.31 -7.12
C GLN A 81 10.98 7.47 -8.41
N VAL A 82 10.37 7.88 -9.53
CA VAL A 82 10.54 7.17 -10.80
C VAL A 82 11.88 7.58 -11.42
N ASN A 83 12.97 7.06 -10.87
CA ASN A 83 14.27 7.09 -11.54
C ASN A 83 14.29 6.01 -12.62
N TYR A 84 14.39 6.43 -13.88
CA TYR A 84 14.67 5.57 -15.04
C TYR A 84 16.12 5.06 -15.02
#